data_AF-A0A940UCU3-F1
#
_entry.id   AF-A0A940UCU3-F1
#
_cell.length_a   1.000
_cell.length_b   1.000
_cell.length_c   1.000
_cell.angle_alpha   90.00
_cell.angle_beta   90.00
_cell.angle_gamma   90.00
#
_symmetry.space_group_name_H-M   'P 1'
#
loop_
_entity.id
_entity.type
_entity.pdbx_description
1 polymer ?
#
loop_
_entity_poly.entity_id
_entity_poly.type
_entity_poly.pdbx_seq_one_letter_code
_entity_poly.pdbx_strand_id
1 'polypeptide(L)'
;MSHGISSLLKRAVLLTGMVTLLAQGEVFAERQGDSVTPSLQSPAGQANVSSLSLRLQAVKKDLEIYLTFAEHFNNSGETKTVAQLQAPLSDYLTRHVNNLLTQAAESSNVEAIRLAAEIMYIKTCLLMALNQSEEARAVIDDMKKVLASYQKITVQIPGKTTTLDEAILQLDNELTKTTAR
;
A
#
# COMPACT_ATOMS: atom_id res chain seq x y z
N MET A 1 26.11 -0.33 57.49
CA MET A 1 26.02 0.80 56.54
C MET A 1 26.36 0.24 55.16
N SER A 2 25.39 -0.36 54.48
CA SER A 2 24.44 0.23 53.51
C SER A 2 25.02 0.34 52.09
N HIS A 3 24.55 -0.59 51.26
CA HIS A 3 24.33 -0.63 49.81
C HIS A 3 25.21 0.11 48.81
N GLY A 4 25.65 -0.66 47.80
CA GLY A 4 26.08 -0.19 46.49
C GLY A 4 25.97 -1.27 45.41
N ILE A 5 24.95 -2.14 45.47
CA ILE A 5 24.56 -3.00 44.34
C ILE A 5 23.51 -2.24 43.54
N SER A 6 23.60 -2.33 42.21
CA SER A 6 22.59 -2.02 41.18
C SER A 6 22.87 -0.77 40.34
N SER A 7 23.52 -0.99 39.21
CA SER A 7 23.33 -0.17 37.99
C SER A 7 23.83 -0.93 36.75
N LEU A 8 23.39 -2.19 36.58
CA LEU A 8 23.61 -2.99 35.36
C LEU A 8 22.31 -3.65 34.89
N LEU A 9 21.20 -2.93 35.02
CA LEU A 9 19.91 -3.31 34.46
C LEU A 9 19.21 -2.04 34.01
N LYS A 10 19.14 -1.85 32.69
CA LYS A 10 18.07 -1.17 31.94
C LYS A 10 18.58 -0.86 30.54
N ARG A 11 18.47 -1.85 29.63
CA ARG A 11 18.32 -1.65 28.17
C ARG A 11 18.12 -3.01 27.51
N ALA A 12 16.94 -3.57 27.75
CA ALA A 12 16.35 -4.58 26.89
C ALA A 12 14.91 -4.12 26.64
N VAL A 13 14.72 -3.30 25.61
CA VAL A 13 13.39 -3.03 25.05
C VAL A 13 13.30 -3.88 23.80
N LEU A 14 12.84 -5.12 24.00
CA LEU A 14 12.36 -6.00 22.94
C LEU A 14 11.00 -5.44 22.49
N LEU A 15 10.99 -4.75 21.36
CA LEU A 15 9.76 -4.38 20.66
C LEU A 15 9.31 -5.57 19.82
N THR A 16 8.66 -6.53 20.49
CA THR A 16 7.91 -7.61 19.84
C THR A 16 6.58 -7.03 19.36
N GLY A 17 6.59 -6.42 18.18
CA GLY A 17 5.38 -5.96 17.48
C GLY A 17 4.81 -7.07 16.60
N MET A 18 4.21 -8.10 17.21
CA MET A 18 3.46 -9.13 16.48
C MET A 18 2.08 -8.57 16.16
N VAL A 19 1.91 -8.02 14.96
CA VAL A 19 0.59 -7.61 14.45
C VAL A 19 -0.07 -8.84 13.82
N THR A 20 -0.80 -9.60 14.64
CA THR A 20 -1.84 -10.52 14.15
C THR A 20 -3.00 -9.70 13.62
N LEU A 21 -3.17 -9.64 12.31
CA LEU A 21 -4.34 -9.06 11.66
C LEU A 21 -5.05 -10.10 10.79
N LEU A 22 -6.18 -10.56 11.34
CA LEU A 22 -7.41 -11.01 10.66
C LEU A 22 -7.34 -12.23 9.73
N ALA A 23 -7.39 -13.42 10.34
CA ALA A 23 -8.15 -14.53 9.78
C ALA A 23 -9.59 -14.47 10.35
N GLN A 24 -10.47 -13.69 9.70
CA GLN A 24 -11.91 -13.88 9.86
C GLN A 24 -12.34 -15.02 8.94
N GLY A 25 -12.15 -16.25 9.41
CA GLY A 25 -12.88 -17.40 8.88
C GLY A 25 -14.29 -17.36 9.44
N GLU A 26 -15.28 -17.22 8.57
CA GLU A 26 -16.69 -17.41 8.92
C GLU A 26 -16.87 -18.83 9.48
N VAL A 27 -17.10 -18.93 10.79
CA VAL A 27 -17.59 -20.15 11.42
C VAL A 27 -19.06 -20.29 11.01
N PHE A 28 -19.31 -21.14 10.01
CA PHE A 28 -20.64 -21.57 9.61
C PHE A 28 -21.23 -22.39 10.77
N ALA A 29 -21.95 -21.72 11.67
CA ALA A 29 -22.74 -22.35 12.71
C ALA A 29 -24.06 -22.82 12.09
N GLU A 30 -24.16 -24.12 11.87
CA GLU A 30 -25.40 -24.84 11.58
C GLU A 30 -26.41 -24.62 12.72
N ARG A 31 -27.48 -23.86 12.45
CA ARG A 31 -28.75 -23.94 13.20
C ARG A 31 -29.94 -23.75 12.26
N GLN A 32 -30.74 -24.80 12.18
CA GLN A 32 -32.12 -24.81 11.69
C GLN A 32 -32.95 -23.66 12.27
N GLY A 33 -33.80 -23.07 11.45
CA GLY A 33 -34.88 -22.19 11.88
C GLY A 33 -35.47 -21.41 10.71
N ASP A 34 -36.63 -21.86 10.22
CA ASP A 34 -37.47 -21.17 9.24
C ASP A 34 -37.59 -19.67 9.53
N SER A 35 -37.20 -18.82 8.57
CA SER A 35 -37.88 -17.55 8.35
C SER A 35 -37.59 -17.01 6.95
N VAL A 36 -38.68 -16.65 6.28
CA VAL A 36 -38.73 -16.05 4.95
C VAL A 36 -37.84 -14.80 4.89
N THR A 37 -36.89 -14.78 3.96
CA THR A 37 -36.27 -13.54 3.49
C THR A 37 -36.37 -13.48 1.96
N PRO A 38 -36.87 -12.37 1.40
CA PRO A 38 -37.07 -12.25 -0.03
C PRO A 38 -35.70 -12.19 -0.72
N SER A 39 -35.55 -12.97 -1.80
CA SER A 39 -34.39 -12.90 -2.69
C SER A 39 -34.30 -11.50 -3.30
N LEU A 40 -33.56 -10.62 -2.65
CA LEU A 40 -33.03 -9.40 -3.28
C LEU A 40 -31.94 -9.85 -4.25
N GLN A 41 -32.34 -10.07 -5.51
CA GLN A 41 -31.43 -10.07 -6.64
C GLN A 41 -30.60 -8.80 -6.61
N SER A 42 -29.41 -8.87 -6.01
CA SER A 42 -28.42 -7.82 -6.14
C SER A 42 -27.97 -7.78 -7.60
N PRO A 43 -27.92 -6.62 -8.25
CA PRO A 43 -27.43 -6.52 -9.61
C PRO A 43 -25.96 -6.94 -9.59
N ALA A 44 -25.64 -8.07 -10.21
CA ALA A 44 -24.33 -8.71 -10.19
C ALA A 44 -23.16 -7.80 -10.63
N GLY A 45 -23.45 -6.68 -11.29
CA GLY A 45 -22.46 -5.65 -11.64
C GLY A 45 -22.08 -4.69 -10.49
N GLN A 46 -22.96 -4.41 -9.53
CA GLN A 46 -22.67 -3.43 -8.46
C GLN A 46 -21.81 -4.02 -7.33
N ALA A 47 -21.98 -5.29 -7.01
CA ALA A 47 -21.20 -5.97 -5.95
C ALA A 47 -19.71 -6.13 -6.31
N ASN A 48 -19.39 -6.29 -7.59
CA ASN A 48 -18.00 -6.46 -8.06
C ASN A 48 -17.22 -5.13 -8.11
N VAL A 49 -17.88 -4.02 -8.44
CA VAL A 49 -17.24 -2.70 -8.50
C VAL A 49 -17.00 -2.13 -7.10
N SER A 50 -17.95 -2.33 -6.18
CA SER A 50 -17.78 -1.96 -4.77
C SER A 50 -16.70 -2.80 -4.09
N SER A 51 -16.62 -4.11 -4.40
CA SER A 51 -15.57 -4.98 -3.84
C SER A 51 -14.17 -4.66 -4.36
N LEU A 52 -14.01 -4.22 -5.62
CA LEU A 52 -12.72 -3.77 -6.14
C LEU A 52 -12.26 -2.49 -5.46
N SER A 53 -13.14 -1.49 -5.35
CA SER A 53 -12.81 -0.20 -4.74
C SER A 53 -12.42 -0.35 -3.26
N LEU A 54 -13.13 -1.21 -2.52
CA LEU A 54 -12.79 -1.52 -1.12
C LEU A 54 -11.41 -2.19 -0.99
N ARG A 55 -11.10 -3.16 -1.87
CA ARG A 55 -9.78 -3.83 -1.88
C ARG A 55 -8.66 -2.87 -2.24
N LEU A 56 -8.88 -1.97 -3.21
CA LEU A 56 -7.92 -0.93 -3.58
C LEU A 56 -7.69 0.04 -2.40
N GLN A 57 -8.74 0.46 -1.69
CA GLN A 57 -8.60 1.30 -0.51
C GLN A 57 -7.82 0.62 0.63
N ALA A 58 -8.04 -0.69 0.84
CA ALA A 58 -7.28 -1.45 1.83
C ALA A 58 -5.78 -1.50 1.48
N VAL A 59 -5.47 -1.87 0.23
CA VAL A 59 -4.08 -1.90 -0.27
C VAL A 59 -3.43 -0.52 -0.20
N LYS A 60 -4.16 0.54 -0.55
CA LYS A 60 -3.65 1.91 -0.44
C LYS A 60 -3.17 2.20 0.99
N LYS A 61 -4.00 1.90 1.99
CA LYS A 61 -3.66 2.10 3.41
C LYS A 61 -2.47 1.25 3.86
N ASP A 62 -2.43 -0.01 3.44
CA ASP A 62 -1.31 -0.90 3.77
C ASP A 62 0.01 -0.34 3.22
N LEU A 63 0.02 0.13 1.97
CA LEU A 63 1.21 0.72 1.36
C LEU A 63 1.61 2.05 2.01
N GLU A 64 0.66 2.88 2.46
CA GLU A 64 0.97 4.10 3.23
C GLU A 64 1.67 3.76 4.55
N ILE A 65 1.27 2.67 5.21
CA ILE A 65 1.93 2.17 6.43
C ILE A 65 3.35 1.70 6.11
N TYR A 66 3.54 0.89 5.06
CA TYR A 66 4.88 0.46 4.63
C TYR A 66 5.77 1.64 4.27
N LEU A 67 5.24 2.64 3.57
CA LEU A 67 5.97 3.85 3.21
C LEU A 67 6.43 4.61 4.45
N THR A 68 5.54 4.79 5.43
CA THR A 68 5.87 5.45 6.70
C THR A 68 7.02 4.73 7.42
N PHE A 69 6.99 3.39 7.47
CA PHE A 69 8.08 2.62 8.07
C PHE A 69 9.38 2.72 7.28
N ALA A 70 9.32 2.58 5.95
CA ALA A 70 10.49 2.68 5.09
C ALA A 70 11.17 4.05 5.24
N GLU A 71 10.41 5.14 5.18
CA GLU A 71 10.92 6.50 5.39
C GLU A 71 11.52 6.68 6.79
N HIS A 72 10.84 6.18 7.83
CA HIS A 72 11.33 6.26 9.20
C HIS A 72 12.70 5.58 9.37
N PHE A 73 12.82 4.33 8.93
CA PHE A 73 14.07 3.58 9.05
C PHE A 73 15.18 4.15 8.18
N ASN A 74 14.85 4.59 6.96
CA ASN A 74 15.82 5.22 6.08
C ASN A 74 16.36 6.54 6.69
N ASN A 75 15.47 7.39 7.20
CA ASN A 75 15.85 8.66 7.85
C ASN A 75 16.63 8.46 9.17
N SER A 76 16.40 7.34 9.85
CA SER A 76 17.11 6.97 11.08
C SER A 76 18.46 6.27 10.83
N GLY A 77 18.79 5.97 9.57
CA GLY A 77 20.01 5.26 9.18
C GLY A 77 19.98 3.75 9.45
N GLU A 78 18.81 3.17 9.72
CA GLU A 78 18.62 1.75 9.99
C GLU A 78 18.57 0.91 8.70
N THR A 79 19.66 0.92 7.93
CA THR A 79 19.73 0.29 6.60
C THR A 79 19.44 -1.21 6.60
N LYS A 80 19.76 -1.92 7.70
CA LYS A 80 19.43 -3.34 7.86
C LYS A 80 17.93 -3.58 7.94
N THR A 81 17.21 -2.74 8.69
CA THR A 81 15.76 -2.83 8.83
C THR A 81 15.07 -2.52 7.49
N VAL A 82 15.57 -1.52 6.76
CA VAL A 82 15.14 -1.20 5.39
C VAL A 82 15.29 -2.42 4.46
N ALA A 83 16.45 -3.09 4.47
CA ALA A 83 16.67 -4.28 3.66
C ALA A 83 15.75 -5.45 4.04
N GLN A 84 15.44 -5.61 5.34
CA GLN A 84 14.53 -6.65 5.82
C GLN A 84 13.07 -6.43 5.38
N LEU A 85 12.67 -5.20 5.07
CA LEU A 85 11.33 -4.91 4.54
C LEU A 85 11.15 -5.30 3.07
N GLN A 86 12.24 -5.41 2.30
CA GLN A 86 12.16 -5.62 0.85
C GLN A 86 11.51 -6.95 0.46
N ALA A 87 11.90 -8.06 1.09
CA ALA A 87 11.36 -9.38 0.79
C ALA A 87 9.85 -9.51 1.09
N PRO A 88 9.36 -9.22 2.31
CA PRO A 88 7.93 -9.30 2.60
C PRO A 88 7.11 -8.30 1.78
N LEU A 89 7.65 -7.12 1.48
CA LEU A 89 6.98 -6.17 0.60
C LEU A 89 6.86 -6.69 -0.83
N SER A 90 7.94 -7.24 -1.40
CA SER A 90 7.94 -7.79 -2.76
C SER A 90 6.88 -8.89 -2.92
N ASP A 91 6.78 -9.78 -1.93
CA ASP A 91 5.75 -10.82 -1.89
C ASP A 91 4.35 -10.22 -1.81
N TYR A 92 4.14 -9.22 -0.94
CA TYR A 92 2.86 -8.53 -0.80
C TYR A 92 2.45 -7.83 -2.10
N LEU A 93 3.36 -7.08 -2.73
CA LEU A 93 3.13 -6.38 -3.99
C LEU A 93 2.73 -7.35 -5.10
N THR A 94 3.43 -8.48 -5.20
CA THR A 94 3.19 -9.48 -6.24
C THR A 94 1.85 -10.18 -6.05
N ARG A 95 1.53 -10.59 -4.81
CA ARG A 95 0.32 -11.38 -4.52
C ARG A 95 -0.95 -10.55 -4.45
N HIS A 96 -0.87 -9.33 -3.92
CA HIS A 96 -2.05 -8.56 -3.54
C HIS A 96 -2.21 -7.27 -4.33
N VAL A 97 -1.12 -6.62 -4.76
CA VAL A 97 -1.21 -5.28 -5.36
C VAL A 97 -1.28 -5.34 -6.89
N ASN A 98 -0.34 -6.04 -7.53
CA ASN A 98 -0.20 -6.00 -8.99
C ASN A 98 -1.48 -6.48 -9.71
N ASN A 99 -2.10 -7.57 -9.26
CA ASN A 99 -3.33 -8.08 -9.85
C ASN A 99 -4.52 -7.13 -9.69
N LEU A 100 -4.59 -6.37 -8.58
CA LEU A 100 -5.64 -5.38 -8.37
C LEU A 100 -5.44 -4.15 -9.24
N LEU A 101 -4.19 -3.73 -9.44
CA LEU A 101 -3.86 -2.62 -10.34
C LEU A 101 -4.23 -2.95 -11.79
N THR A 102 -3.96 -4.18 -12.27
CA THR A 102 -4.39 -4.61 -13.61
C THR A 102 -5.91 -4.57 -13.74
N GLN A 103 -6.66 -5.12 -12.77
CA GLN A 103 -8.12 -5.09 -12.78
C GLN A 103 -8.68 -3.65 -12.75
N ALA A 104 -8.03 -2.76 -12.01
CA ALA A 104 -8.46 -1.37 -11.90
C ALA A 104 -8.19 -0.57 -13.18
N ALA A 105 -7.06 -0.83 -13.86
CA ALA A 105 -6.72 -0.22 -15.14
C ALA A 105 -7.67 -0.62 -16.27
N GLU A 106 -8.17 -1.85 -16.24
CA GLU A 106 -9.17 -2.37 -17.20
C GLU A 106 -10.60 -1.96 -16.82
N SER A 107 -10.79 -1.33 -15.66
CA SER A 107 -12.10 -0.92 -15.18
C SER A 107 -12.61 0.31 -15.94
N SER A 108 -13.91 0.35 -16.23
CA SER A 108 -14.59 1.57 -16.68
C SER A 108 -14.91 2.54 -15.53
N ASN A 109 -14.62 2.16 -14.27
CA ASN A 109 -14.88 3.00 -13.11
C ASN A 109 -13.72 3.97 -12.86
N VAL A 110 -13.98 5.26 -13.04
CA VAL A 110 -13.02 6.36 -12.80
C VAL A 110 -12.49 6.34 -11.36
N GLU A 111 -13.29 5.95 -10.38
CA GLU A 111 -12.85 5.87 -8.99
C GLU A 111 -11.81 4.76 -8.78
N ALA A 112 -11.99 3.60 -9.43
CA ALA A 112 -11.03 2.51 -9.37
C ALA A 112 -9.72 2.91 -10.07
N ILE A 113 -9.81 3.59 -11.22
CA ILE A 113 -8.65 4.13 -11.93
C ILE A 113 -7.91 5.16 -11.07
N ARG A 114 -8.64 6.07 -10.40
CA ARG A 114 -8.07 7.05 -9.48
C ARG A 114 -7.32 6.38 -8.34
N LEU A 115 -7.95 5.40 -7.69
CA LEU A 115 -7.31 4.65 -6.61
C LEU A 115 -6.08 3.88 -7.11
N ALA A 116 -6.12 3.30 -8.31
CA ALA A 116 -4.96 2.65 -8.91
C ALA A 116 -3.81 3.63 -9.11
N ALA A 117 -4.09 4.84 -9.61
CA ALA A 117 -3.10 5.88 -9.80
C ALA A 117 -2.46 6.31 -8.46
N GLU A 118 -3.26 6.49 -7.41
CA GLU A 118 -2.78 6.81 -6.05
C GLU A 118 -1.92 5.67 -5.47
N ILE A 119 -2.33 4.41 -5.66
CA ILE A 119 -1.56 3.23 -5.22
C ILE A 119 -0.23 3.14 -5.97
N MET A 120 -0.20 3.35 -7.29
CA MET A 120 1.04 3.35 -8.08
C MET A 120 1.98 4.47 -7.66
N TYR A 121 1.44 5.64 -7.29
CA TYR A 121 2.24 6.73 -6.72
C TYR A 121 2.90 6.31 -5.40
N ILE A 122 2.11 5.80 -4.44
CA ILE A 122 2.62 5.37 -3.13
C ILE A 122 3.63 4.22 -3.29
N LYS A 123 3.35 3.26 -4.17
CA LYS A 123 4.27 2.16 -4.52
C LYS A 123 5.60 2.70 -5.02
N THR A 124 5.59 3.70 -5.90
CA THR A 124 6.82 4.33 -6.41
C THR A 124 7.61 5.00 -5.30
N CYS A 125 6.97 5.80 -4.45
CA CYS A 125 7.61 6.42 -3.28
C CYS A 125 8.25 5.37 -2.36
N LEU A 126 7.54 4.27 -2.10
CA LEU A 126 8.02 3.19 -1.25
C LEU A 126 9.24 2.49 -1.86
N LEU A 127 9.22 2.20 -3.16
CA LEU A 127 10.38 1.61 -3.86
C LEU A 127 11.60 2.54 -3.80
N MET A 128 11.41 3.85 -3.98
CA MET A 128 12.49 4.83 -3.81
C MET A 128 13.03 4.85 -2.37
N ALA A 129 12.15 4.82 -1.35
CA ALA A 129 12.55 4.77 0.05
C ALA A 129 13.33 3.50 0.42
N LEU A 130 13.10 2.41 -0.32
CA LEU A 130 13.82 1.14 -0.18
C LEU A 130 15.05 1.01 -1.09
N ASN A 131 15.45 2.10 -1.76
CA ASN A 131 16.57 2.16 -2.72
C ASN A 131 16.39 1.25 -3.96
N GLN A 132 15.15 0.97 -4.36
CA GLN A 132 14.79 0.17 -5.54
C GLN A 132 14.42 1.11 -6.70
N SER A 133 15.40 1.88 -7.16
CA SER A 133 15.19 2.97 -8.13
C SER A 133 14.81 2.49 -9.53
N GLU A 134 15.30 1.32 -9.97
CA GLU A 134 14.96 0.75 -11.28
C GLU A 134 13.51 0.26 -11.31
N GLU A 135 13.07 -0.40 -10.23
CA GLU A 135 11.68 -0.82 -10.07
C GLU A 135 10.75 0.40 -9.94
N ALA A 136 11.16 1.45 -9.23
CA ALA A 136 10.43 2.71 -9.17
C ALA A 136 10.25 3.32 -10.57
N ARG A 137 11.31 3.33 -11.39
CA ARG A 137 11.25 3.81 -12.78
C ARG A 137 10.26 3.01 -13.61
N ALA A 138 10.30 1.69 -13.51
CA ALA A 138 9.38 0.81 -14.22
C ALA A 138 7.92 1.10 -13.85
N VAL A 139 7.62 1.36 -12.57
CA VAL A 139 6.26 1.74 -12.14
C VAL A 139 5.84 3.08 -12.73
N ILE A 140 6.73 4.08 -12.79
CA ILE A 140 6.44 5.38 -13.42
C ILE A 140 6.12 5.20 -14.92
N ASP A 141 6.90 4.39 -15.62
CA ASP A 141 6.67 4.11 -17.04
C ASP A 141 5.33 3.39 -17.26
N ASP A 142 4.99 2.46 -16.37
CA ASP A 142 3.68 1.81 -16.36
C ASP A 142 2.56 2.82 -16.09
N MET A 143 2.72 3.76 -15.15
CA MET A 143 1.74 4.84 -14.91
C MET A 143 1.51 5.66 -16.18
N LYS A 144 2.58 6.07 -16.86
CA LYS A 144 2.51 6.86 -18.10
C LYS A 144 1.79 6.10 -19.22
N LYS A 145 2.03 4.79 -19.32
CA LYS A 145 1.45 3.93 -20.36
C LYS A 145 0.00 3.57 -20.08
N VAL A 146 -0.28 3.01 -18.91
CA VAL A 146 -1.58 2.43 -18.56
C VAL A 146 -2.61 3.52 -18.26
N LEU A 147 -2.17 4.66 -17.71
CA LEU A 147 -3.05 5.77 -17.32
C LEU A 147 -2.93 6.97 -18.28
N ALA A 148 -2.43 6.77 -19.50
CA ALA A 148 -2.24 7.82 -20.51
C ALA A 148 -3.52 8.64 -20.77
N SER A 149 -4.68 7.99 -20.84
CA SER A 149 -5.97 8.65 -21.07
C SER A 149 -6.51 9.40 -19.85
N TYR A 150 -5.89 9.25 -18.69
CA TYR A 150 -6.38 9.73 -17.40
C TYR A 150 -5.42 10.73 -16.74
N GLN A 151 -4.46 11.29 -17.49
CA GLN A 151 -3.44 12.20 -16.96
C GLN A 151 -4.01 13.43 -16.23
N LYS A 152 -5.23 13.87 -16.59
CA LYS A 152 -5.89 15.03 -15.97
C LYS A 152 -6.85 14.68 -14.83
N ILE A 153 -6.91 13.42 -14.38
CA ILE A 153 -7.73 13.07 -13.21
C ILE A 153 -7.10 13.68 -11.95
N THR A 154 -7.96 14.07 -11.01
CA THR A 154 -7.54 14.49 -9.69
C THR A 154 -7.19 13.28 -8.84
N VAL A 155 -6.00 13.29 -8.23
CA VAL A 155 -5.50 12.26 -7.33
C VAL A 155 -5.17 12.84 -5.95
N GLN A 156 -5.38 12.04 -4.91
CA GLN A 156 -5.02 12.36 -3.53
C GLN A 156 -3.73 11.63 -3.16
N ILE A 157 -2.64 12.37 -3.07
CA ILE A 157 -1.32 11.88 -2.67
C ILE A 157 -0.93 12.46 -1.31
N PRO A 158 0.08 11.92 -0.61
CA PRO A 158 0.45 12.40 0.73
C PRO A 158 0.64 13.92 0.77
N GLY A 159 -0.14 14.58 1.63
CA GLY A 159 -0.06 16.02 1.88
C GLY A 159 -0.71 16.94 0.84
N LYS A 160 -1.23 16.44 -0.29
CA LYS A 160 -1.90 17.29 -1.28
C LYS A 160 -2.83 16.55 -2.26
N THR A 161 -3.75 17.31 -2.84
CA THR A 161 -4.55 16.91 -4.01
C THR A 161 -3.97 17.58 -5.24
N THR A 162 -3.72 16.82 -6.31
CA THR A 162 -3.04 17.30 -7.54
C THR A 162 -3.57 16.53 -8.76
N THR A 163 -3.11 16.85 -9.95
CA THR A 163 -3.42 16.07 -11.16
C THR A 163 -2.42 14.92 -11.35
N LEU A 164 -2.83 13.83 -12.03
CA LEU A 164 -1.97 12.66 -12.20
C LEU A 164 -0.67 12.99 -12.96
N ASP A 165 -0.71 13.85 -13.97
CA ASP A 165 0.51 14.24 -14.70
C ASP A 165 1.49 15.03 -13.83
N GLU A 166 0.99 15.92 -12.96
CA GLU A 166 1.83 16.62 -11.98
C GLU A 166 2.44 15.65 -10.95
N ALA A 167 1.67 14.64 -10.51
CA ALA A 167 2.15 13.63 -9.59
C ALA A 167 3.26 12.77 -10.24
N ILE A 168 3.09 12.35 -11.49
CA ILE A 168 4.10 11.61 -12.25
C ILE A 168 5.36 12.45 -12.43
N LEU A 169 5.22 13.73 -12.80
CA LEU A 169 6.35 14.65 -12.96
C LEU A 169 7.12 14.83 -11.64
N GLN A 170 6.41 14.89 -10.50
CA GLN A 170 7.04 14.93 -9.19
C GLN A 170 7.86 13.66 -8.93
N LEU A 171 7.33 12.48 -9.23
CA LEU A 171 8.06 11.22 -9.06
C LEU A 171 9.32 11.15 -9.94
N ASP A 172 9.24 11.53 -11.22
CA ASP A 172 10.40 11.58 -12.13
C ASP A 172 11.51 12.49 -11.57
N ASN A 173 11.13 13.67 -11.08
CA ASN A 173 12.07 14.63 -10.50
C ASN A 173 12.73 14.10 -9.22
N GLU A 174 11.95 13.47 -8.33
CA GLU A 174 12.50 12.88 -7.10
C GLU A 174 13.42 11.69 -7.41
N LEU A 175 13.06 10.83 -8.35
CA LEU A 175 13.87 9.69 -8.77
C LEU A 175 15.22 10.12 -9.37
N THR A 176 15.22 11.22 -10.12
CA THR A 176 16.45 11.80 -10.68
C THR A 176 17.38 12.33 -9.57
N LYS A 177 16.82 12.89 -8.48
CA LYS A 177 17.60 13.37 -7.33
C LYS A 177 18.20 12.25 -6.50
N THR A 178 17.48 11.14 -6.31
CA THR A 178 17.97 9.98 -5.55
C THR A 178 19.04 9.19 -6.29
N THR A 179 18.96 9.09 -7.62
CA THR A 179 19.96 8.40 -8.44
C THR A 179 21.26 9.18 -8.66
N ALA A 180 21.26 10.49 -8.42
CA ALA A 180 22.44 11.36 -8.52
C ALA A 180 23.28 11.44 -7.23
N ARG A 181 22.87 10.75 -6.15
CA ARG A 181 23.59 10.68 -4.87
C ARG A 181 24.41 9.38 -4.77
#